data_AF-A0A5K1FWC7-F1
#
_entry.id   AF-A0A5K1FWC7-F1
#
_cell.length_a   1.000
_cell.length_b   1.000
_cell.length_c   1.000
_cell.angle_alpha   90.00
_cell.angle_beta   90.00
_cell.angle_gamma   90.00
#
_symmetry.space_group_name_H-M   'P 1'
#
loop_
_entity.id
_entity.type
_entity.pdbx_description
1 polymer ?
#
loop_
_entity_poly.entity_id
_entity_poly.type
_entity_poly.pdbx_seq_one_letter_code
_entity_poly.pdbx_strand_id
1 'polypeptide(L)' 'VTKQDMDDTFQPPFKSCVIDGQVASVMCSYNKVNGIPTCADPDLLAGTVRGDWKLDG' A
#
# COMPACT_ATOMS: atom_id res chain seq x y z
N VAL A 1 6.15 0.85 13.49
CA VAL A 1 6.72 0.31 12.24
C VAL A 1 7.47 1.43 11.56
N THR A 2 8.73 1.23 11.21
CA THR A 2 9.53 2.26 10.54
C THR A 2 9.19 2.32 9.06
N LYS A 3 9.60 3.40 8.39
CA LYS A 3 9.47 3.49 6.93
C LYS A 3 10.26 2.38 6.23
N GLN A 4 11.45 2.08 6.74
CA GLN A 4 12.28 1.01 6.21
C GLN A 4 11.58 -0.36 6.32
N ASP A 5 10.97 -0.68 7.45
CA ASP A 5 10.25 -1.96 7.60
C ASP A 5 9.09 -2.08 6.59
N MET A 6 8.38 -0.96 6.36
CA MET A 6 7.30 -0.92 5.37
C MET A 6 7.84 -1.17 3.95
N ASP A 7 8.89 -0.46 3.55
CA ASP A 7 9.43 -0.50 2.20
C ASP A 7 10.16 -1.82 1.90
N ASP A 8 10.86 -2.40 2.88
CA ASP A 8 11.70 -3.59 2.70
C ASP A 8 10.96 -4.90 2.97
N THR A 9 9.93 -4.90 3.83
CA THR A 9 9.30 -6.15 4.29
C THR A 9 7.80 -6.23 3.96
N PHE A 10 7.01 -5.20 4.30
CA PHE A 10 5.54 -5.33 4.26
C PHE A 10 4.92 -4.99 2.91
N GLN A 11 5.43 -3.96 2.23
CA GLN A 11 4.89 -3.48 0.97
C GLN A 11 5.36 -4.24 -0.28
N PRO A 12 6.58 -4.80 -0.38
CA PRO A 12 7.07 -5.43 -1.62
C PRO A 12 6.14 -6.48 -2.25
N PRO A 13 5.49 -7.38 -1.48
CA PRO A 13 4.58 -8.36 -2.07
C PRO A 13 3.40 -7.70 -2.79
N PHE A 14 2.81 -6.66 -2.18
CA PHE A 14 1.70 -5.92 -2.79
C PHE A 14 2.16 -5.08 -3.97
N LYS A 15 3.35 -4.47 -3.89
CA LYS A 15 3.94 -3.71 -4.97
C LYS A 15 4.09 -4.56 -6.23
N SER A 16 4.64 -5.78 -6.11
CA SER A 16 4.73 -6.71 -7.24
C SER A 16 3.37 -7.15 -7.77
N CYS A 17 2.38 -7.39 -6.90
CA CYS A 17 1.02 -7.67 -7.38
C CYS A 17 0.43 -6.52 -8.22
N VAL A 18 0.69 -5.27 -7.84
CA VAL A 18 0.20 -4.09 -8.57
C VAL A 18 0.96 -3.87 -9.87
N ILE A 19 2.30 -3.85 -9.82
CA ILE A 19 3.14 -3.52 -10.98
C ILE A 19 3.25 -4.69 -11.96
N ASP A 20 3.58 -5.88 -11.46
CA ASP A 20 3.82 -7.06 -12.30
C ASP A 20 2.52 -7.81 -12.58
N GLY A 21 1.65 -7.91 -11.57
CA GLY A 21 0.38 -8.65 -11.64
C GLY A 21 -0.80 -7.87 -12.20
N GLN A 22 -0.68 -6.54 -12.37
CA GLN A 22 -1.73 -5.65 -12.89
C GLN A 22 -3.10 -5.89 -12.23
N VAL A 23 -3.12 -6.06 -10.90
CA VAL A 23 -4.36 -6.32 -10.16
C VAL A 23 -5.33 -5.15 -10.29
N ALA A 24 -6.63 -5.44 -10.36
CA ALA A 24 -7.66 -4.42 -10.48
C ALA A 24 -7.97 -3.68 -9.16
N SER A 25 -7.63 -4.26 -8.01
CA SER A 25 -7.94 -3.65 -6.71
C SER A 25 -7.03 -4.15 -5.59
N VAL A 26 -6.91 -3.33 -4.55
CA VAL A 26 -6.23 -3.66 -3.29
C VAL A 26 -7.18 -3.34 -2.13
N MET A 27 -7.27 -4.24 -1.16
CA MET A 27 -8.08 -4.06 0.05
C MET A 27 -7.22 -3.51 1.19
N CYS A 28 -7.69 -2.46 1.86
CA CYS A 28 -7.07 -1.96 3.08
C CYS A 28 -7.31 -2.90 4.27
N SER A 29 -6.43 -2.85 5.26
CA SER A 29 -6.58 -3.66 6.48
C SER A 29 -7.48 -3.00 7.51
N TYR A 30 -8.00 -3.77 8.47
CA TYR A 30 -8.81 -3.21 9.56
C TYR A 30 -7.97 -2.55 10.67
N ASN A 31 -6.69 -2.91 10.79
CA ASN A 31 -5.84 -2.41 11.84
C ASN A 31 -5.34 -0.99 11.57
N LYS A 32 -4.79 -0.37 12.61
CA LYS A 32 -4.03 0.87 12.49
C LYS A 32 -2.55 0.54 12.29
N VAL A 33 -1.87 1.32 11.45
CA VAL A 33 -0.40 1.32 11.36
C VAL A 33 0.06 2.67 11.89
N ASN A 34 0.96 2.67 12.88
CA ASN A 34 1.46 3.88 13.53
C ASN A 34 0.34 4.86 13.99
N GLY A 35 -0.80 4.32 14.43
CA GLY A 35 -1.94 5.10 14.94
C GLY A 35 -2.98 5.53 13.90
N ILE A 36 -2.70 5.33 12.61
CA ILE A 36 -3.59 5.71 11.50
C ILE A 36 -4.31 4.46 10.96
N PRO A 37 -5.66 4.45 10.83
CA PRO A 37 -6.37 3.39 10.14
C PRO A 37 -5.94 3.33 8.67
N THR A 38 -5.54 2.16 8.18
CA THR A 38 -4.97 2.04 6.81
C THR A 38 -5.97 2.40 5.71
N CYS A 39 -7.26 2.14 5.92
CA CYS A 39 -8.33 2.57 5.00
C CYS A 39 -8.52 4.10 4.94
N ALA A 40 -8.02 4.84 5.92
CA ALA A 40 -8.14 6.29 6.01
C ALA A 40 -6.77 6.98 5.87
N ASP A 41 -5.74 6.26 5.42
CA ASP A 41 -4.39 6.77 5.25
C ASP A 41 -4.20 7.25 3.79
N PRO A 42 -4.19 8.58 3.54
CA PRO A 42 -4.04 9.11 2.19
C PRO A 42 -2.62 8.90 1.64
N ASP A 43 -1.59 8.88 2.49
CA ASP A 43 -0.21 8.69 2.06
C ASP A 43 -0.02 7.26 1.54
N LEU A 44 -0.66 6.28 2.19
CA LEU A 44 -0.64 4.89 1.73
C LEU A 44 -1.49 4.67 0.47
N LEU A 45 -2.76 5.06 0.48
CA LEU A 45 -3.70 4.70 -0.60
C LEU A 45 -3.55 5.57 -1.84
N ALA A 46 -3.49 6.90 -1.67
CA ALA A 46 -3.39 7.83 -2.78
C ALA A 46 -1.93 8.07 -3.17
N GLY A 47 -1.04 8.22 -2.18
CA GLY A 47 0.40 8.42 -2.40
C GLY A 47 1.07 7.16 -2.95
N THR A 48 1.18 6.11 -2.16
CA THR A 48 1.95 4.92 -2.55
C THR A 48 1.21 4.03 -3.55
N VAL A 49 0.01 3.54 -3.23
CA VAL A 49 -0.68 2.54 -4.06
C VAL A 49 -1.11 3.11 -5.43
N ARG A 50 -1.80 4.26 -5.45
CA ARG A 50 -2.24 4.89 -6.72
C ARG A 50 -1.17 5.81 -7.33
N GLY A 51 -0.40 6.51 -6.50
CA GLY A 51 0.60 7.48 -6.97
C GLY A 51 1.90 6.82 -7.44
N ASP A 52 2.58 6.08 -6.57
CA ASP A 52 3.88 5.48 -6.88
C ASP A 52 3.74 4.19 -7.69
N TRP A 53 2.83 3.29 -7.30
CA TRP A 53 2.67 1.99 -7.95
C TRP A 53 1.70 2.01 -9.12
N LYS A 54 0.98 3.13 -9.31
CA LYS A 54 0.07 3.34 -10.44
C LYS A 54 -1.01 2.26 -10.55
N LEU A 55 -1.60 1.83 -9.43
CA LEU A 55 -2.78 0.96 -9.47
C LEU A 55 -3.89 1.62 -10.32
N ASP A 56 -4.22 1.00 -11.44
CA ASP A 56 -5.24 1.45 -12.39
C ASP A 56 -6.47 0.56 -12.26
N GLY A 57 -7.38 1.00 -11.40
CA GLY A 57 -8.63 0.32 -11.05
C GLY A 57 -9.67 1.28 -10.51
#